data_AF-A0A7C4IEV0-F1
#
_entry.id   AF-A0A7C4IEV0-F1
#
_cell.length_a   1.000
_cell.length_b   1.000
_cell.length_c   1.000
_cell.angle_alpha   90.00
_cell.angle_beta   90.00
_cell.angle_gamma   90.00
#
_symmetry.space_group_name_H-M   'P 1'
#
loop_
_entity.id
_entity.type
_entity.pdbx_description
1 polymer ?
#
loop_
_entity_poly.entity_id
_entity_poly.type
_entity_poly.pdbx_seq_one_letter_code
_entity_poly.pdbx_strand_id
1 'polypeptide(L)'
;MKRAFAAWLAVVVMAGPMGVGALQAQESAPAGNNAAATEAELRQQLEQLERERQAEIARHKRQMEMLAVMQRQAVASHDKAASEQAKQLIEEEKARHAEVLKAIAAKWAQTKAELDRLTK
;
A
#
# COMPACT_ATOMS: atom_id res chain seq x y z
N MET A 1 -37.80 1.26 25.59
CA MET A 1 -38.30 -0.03 25.02
C MET A 1 -37.18 -0.57 24.14
N LYS A 2 -36.19 -1.33 24.63
CA LYS A 2 -36.20 -2.75 25.03
C LYS A 2 -36.80 -3.71 23.98
N ARG A 3 -35.95 -4.14 23.04
CA ARG A 3 -35.83 -5.51 22.49
C ARG A 3 -34.34 -5.64 22.08
N ALA A 4 -33.39 -6.02 22.94
CA ALA A 4 -33.15 -7.36 23.50
C ALA A 4 -33.50 -8.47 22.49
N PHE A 5 -32.52 -9.03 21.80
CA PHE A 5 -31.69 -10.17 22.26
C PHE A 5 -32.30 -11.49 21.76
N ALA A 6 -31.53 -12.26 21.00
CA ALA A 6 -31.56 -13.73 20.85
C ALA A 6 -31.03 -14.08 19.45
N ALA A 7 -29.80 -14.58 19.38
CA ALA A 7 -29.52 -16.00 19.18
C ALA A 7 -29.51 -16.33 17.68
N TRP A 8 -28.36 -16.36 16.99
CA TRP A 8 -27.36 -17.44 17.07
C TRP A 8 -28.03 -18.81 17.19
N LEU A 9 -28.00 -19.59 16.10
CA LEU A 9 -28.31 -21.02 15.90
C LEU A 9 -28.96 -21.14 14.51
N ALA A 10 -28.62 -22.02 13.59
CA ALA A 10 -27.71 -23.14 13.55
C ALA A 10 -27.63 -23.58 12.09
N VAL A 11 -26.46 -23.75 11.50
CA VAL A 11 -26.24 -24.87 10.57
C VAL A 11 -24.82 -25.39 10.83
N VAL A 12 -24.78 -26.33 11.75
CA VAL A 12 -23.63 -27.16 12.09
C VAL A 12 -23.74 -28.42 11.23
N VAL A 13 -22.69 -28.64 10.40
CA VAL A 13 -22.05 -29.94 10.09
C VAL A 13 -22.74 -30.91 9.11
N MET A 14 -21.99 -31.33 8.09
CA MET A 14 -21.77 -32.75 7.77
C MET A 14 -20.55 -32.97 6.84
N ALA A 15 -19.60 -33.81 7.31
CA ALA A 15 -18.42 -34.41 6.64
C ALA A 15 -17.19 -33.51 6.39
N GLY A 16 -16.03 -33.69 7.02
CA GLY A 16 -15.49 -34.78 7.84
C GLY A 16 -14.03 -34.46 8.25
N PRO A 17 -13.37 -35.28 9.08
CA PRO A 17 -12.77 -34.85 10.34
C PRO A 17 -11.23 -34.91 10.38
N MET A 18 -10.66 -34.31 11.44
CA MET A 18 -9.25 -34.32 11.91
C MET A 18 -8.48 -33.01 11.63
N GLY A 19 -8.32 -32.22 12.69
CA GLY A 19 -7.62 -30.93 12.68
C GLY A 19 -8.10 -29.91 13.71
N VAL A 20 -8.97 -30.29 14.65
CA VAL A 20 -9.30 -29.48 15.84
C VAL A 20 -8.11 -29.56 16.80
N GLY A 21 -7.20 -28.60 16.65
CA GLY A 21 -5.99 -28.49 17.47
C GLY A 21 -5.30 -27.11 17.43
N ALA A 22 -5.92 -26.09 16.84
CA ALA A 22 -5.47 -24.69 16.95
C ALA A 22 -6.52 -23.85 17.68
N LEU A 23 -7.04 -24.40 18.78
CA LEU A 23 -7.39 -23.60 19.94
C LEU A 23 -6.15 -22.75 20.24
N GLN A 24 -6.20 -21.49 19.84
CA GLN A 24 -6.10 -20.38 20.77
C GLN A 24 -5.18 -20.65 21.97
N ALA A 25 -3.92 -21.00 21.72
CA ALA A 25 -2.86 -20.96 22.72
C ALA A 25 -2.33 -19.52 22.78
N GLN A 26 -3.22 -18.60 23.18
CA GLN A 26 -2.88 -17.26 23.61
C GLN A 26 -2.97 -17.22 25.14
N GLU A 27 -2.33 -18.18 25.82
CA GLU A 27 -2.11 -18.14 27.26
C GLU A 27 -0.65 -18.53 27.56
N SER A 28 0.10 -17.54 28.03
CA SER A 28 1.34 -17.62 28.82
C SER A 28 2.65 -18.12 28.15
N ALA A 29 3.53 -17.14 27.90
CA ALA A 29 5.01 -17.17 27.84
C ALA A 29 5.73 -17.36 26.48
N PRO A 30 6.85 -16.65 26.17
CA PRO A 30 7.44 -15.44 26.79
C PRO A 30 7.29 -14.18 25.91
N ALA A 31 7.25 -13.00 26.54
CA ALA A 31 7.14 -11.69 25.88
C ALA A 31 8.29 -11.32 24.90
N GLY A 32 9.29 -12.20 24.71
CA GLY A 32 10.41 -11.97 23.80
C GLY A 32 10.19 -12.40 22.34
N ASN A 33 9.24 -13.30 22.06
CA ASN A 33 9.10 -13.86 20.70
C ASN A 33 8.13 -13.05 19.81
N ASN A 34 7.08 -12.46 20.41
CA ASN A 34 6.08 -11.69 19.66
C ASN A 34 6.62 -10.30 19.25
N ALA A 35 7.42 -9.65 20.08
CA ALA A 35 8.01 -8.34 19.75
C ALA A 35 9.00 -8.43 18.57
N ALA A 36 9.83 -9.49 18.55
CA ALA A 36 10.78 -9.73 17.46
C ALA A 36 10.09 -10.09 16.14
N ALA A 37 8.98 -10.85 16.19
CA ALA A 37 8.15 -11.14 15.02
C ALA A 37 7.51 -9.86 14.45
N THR A 38 6.93 -9.02 15.30
CA THR A 38 6.33 -7.73 14.88
C THR A 38 7.37 -6.75 14.33
N GLU A 39 8.58 -6.71 14.90
CA GLU A 39 9.68 -5.88 14.37
C GLU A 39 10.12 -6.35 12.97
N ALA A 40 10.25 -7.66 12.78
CA ALA A 40 10.59 -8.24 11.48
C ALA A 40 9.51 -7.94 10.42
N GLU A 41 8.23 -8.02 10.78
CA GLU A 41 7.11 -7.66 9.90
C GLU A 41 7.14 -6.17 9.51
N LEU A 42 7.39 -5.26 10.45
CA LEU A 42 7.49 -3.83 10.16
C LEU A 42 8.70 -3.50 9.29
N ARG A 43 9.84 -4.17 9.48
CA ARG A 43 10.99 -4.05 8.57
C ARG A 43 10.64 -4.51 7.16
N GLN A 44 9.93 -5.63 7.03
CA GLN A 44 9.46 -6.11 5.74
C GLN A 44 8.49 -5.11 5.07
N GLN A 45 7.60 -4.48 5.84
CA GLN A 45 6.72 -3.42 5.34
C GLN A 45 7.49 -2.19 4.86
N LEU A 46 8.54 -1.78 5.57
CA LEU A 46 9.41 -0.66 5.15
C LEU A 46 10.13 -0.97 3.85
N GLU A 47 10.72 -2.17 3.72
CA GLU A 47 11.33 -2.61 2.46
C GLU A 47 10.33 -2.64 1.31
N GLN A 48 9.11 -3.11 1.56
CA GLN A 48 8.06 -3.12 0.56
C GLN A 48 7.69 -1.71 0.12
N LEU A 49 7.47 -0.77 1.06
CA LEU A 49 7.17 0.62 0.75
C LEU A 49 8.30 1.30 -0.03
N GLU A 50 9.56 0.93 0.24
CA GLU A 50 10.71 1.43 -0.51
C GLU A 50 10.75 0.87 -1.95
N ARG A 51 10.45 -0.42 -2.13
CA ARG A 51 10.31 -1.01 -3.48
C ARG A 51 9.14 -0.39 -4.24
N GLU A 52 8.01 -0.15 -3.58
CA GLU A 52 6.84 0.53 -4.17
C GLU A 52 7.21 1.95 -4.61
N ARG A 53 7.90 2.72 -3.76
CA ARG A 53 8.42 4.05 -4.10
C ARG A 53 9.30 4.01 -5.35
N GLN A 54 10.27 3.09 -5.41
CA GLN A 54 11.18 2.98 -6.55
C GLN A 54 10.44 2.56 -7.83
N ALA A 55 9.51 1.62 -7.72
CA ALA A 55 8.68 1.19 -8.84
C ALA A 55 7.82 2.34 -9.38
N GLU A 56 7.24 3.14 -8.48
CA GLU A 56 6.40 4.29 -8.84
C GLU A 56 7.23 5.38 -9.55
N ILE A 57 8.42 5.70 -9.05
CA ILE A 57 9.36 6.62 -9.72
C ILE A 57 9.70 6.11 -11.13
N ALA A 58 9.98 4.81 -11.27
CA ALA A 58 10.33 4.21 -12.56
C ALA A 58 9.15 4.19 -13.54
N ARG A 59 7.92 4.03 -13.05
CA ARG A 59 6.70 4.14 -13.87
C ARG A 59 6.48 5.58 -14.34
N HIS A 60 6.54 6.54 -13.42
CA HIS A 60 6.36 7.95 -13.74
C HIS A 60 7.42 8.45 -14.73
N LYS A 61 8.69 8.05 -14.57
CA LYS A 61 9.75 8.38 -15.52
C LYS A 61 9.40 7.94 -16.94
N ARG A 62 8.92 6.69 -17.11
CA ARG A 62 8.51 6.14 -18.41
C ARG A 62 7.30 6.89 -19.00
N GLN A 63 6.29 7.22 -18.17
CA GLN A 63 5.12 7.99 -18.61
C GLN A 63 5.52 9.39 -19.08
N MET A 64 6.40 10.06 -18.33
CA MET A 64 6.92 11.38 -18.67
C MET A 64 7.73 11.38 -19.96
N GLU A 65 8.58 10.36 -20.17
CA GLU A 65 9.32 10.18 -21.42
C GLU A 65 8.37 10.00 -22.62
N MET A 66 7.31 9.20 -22.47
CA MET A 66 6.29 9.00 -23.49
C MET A 66 5.54 10.30 -23.81
N LEU A 67 5.05 11.02 -22.80
CA LEU A 67 4.37 12.31 -22.99
C LEU A 67 5.29 13.35 -23.64
N ALA A 68 6.58 13.37 -23.30
CA ALA A 68 7.56 14.24 -23.93
C ALA A 68 7.83 13.88 -25.40
N VAL A 69 7.77 12.59 -25.77
CA VAL A 69 7.81 12.16 -27.18
C VAL A 69 6.57 12.63 -27.91
N MET A 70 5.37 12.42 -27.36
CA MET A 70 4.11 12.88 -27.95
C MET A 70 4.09 14.40 -28.16
N GLN A 71 4.55 15.16 -27.16
CA GLN A 71 4.67 16.61 -27.26
C GLN A 71 5.63 17.02 -28.39
N ARG A 72 6.79 16.38 -28.50
CA ARG A 72 7.75 16.66 -29.58
C ARG A 72 7.15 16.37 -30.96
N GLN A 73 6.38 15.28 -31.09
CA GLN A 73 5.68 14.94 -32.33
C GLN A 73 4.60 15.97 -32.68
N ALA A 74 3.78 16.39 -31.71
CA ALA A 74 2.77 17.42 -31.90
C ALA A 74 3.37 18.78 -32.33
N VAL A 75 4.51 19.15 -31.74
CA VAL A 75 5.25 20.36 -32.14
C VAL A 75 5.80 20.21 -33.57
N ALA A 76 6.36 19.05 -33.91
CA ALA A 76 6.89 18.78 -35.24
C ALA A 76 5.79 18.74 -36.32
N SER A 77 4.57 18.32 -35.98
CA SER A 77 3.40 18.36 -36.86
C SER A 77 2.70 19.71 -36.91
N HIS A 78 3.24 20.74 -36.24
CA HIS A 78 2.64 22.07 -36.08
C HIS A 78 1.21 22.06 -35.48
N ASP A 79 0.83 20.99 -34.78
CA ASP A 79 -0.47 20.88 -34.12
C ASP A 79 -0.39 21.53 -32.73
N LYS A 80 -0.77 22.80 -32.69
CA LYS A 80 -0.77 23.60 -31.45
C LYS A 80 -1.70 23.01 -30.40
N ALA A 81 -2.84 22.45 -30.79
CA ALA A 81 -3.83 21.90 -29.86
C ALA A 81 -3.29 20.63 -29.19
N ALA A 82 -2.72 19.71 -29.97
CA ALA A 82 -2.09 18.50 -29.43
C ALA A 82 -0.87 18.83 -28.54
N SER A 83 -0.09 19.87 -28.88
CA SER A 83 1.03 20.33 -28.06
C SER A 83 0.57 20.91 -26.72
N GLU A 84 -0.48 21.72 -26.71
CA GLU A 84 -1.05 22.27 -25.47
C GLU A 84 -1.69 21.18 -24.60
N GLN A 85 -2.39 20.23 -25.21
CA GLN A 85 -2.95 19.07 -24.52
C GLN A 85 -1.85 18.22 -23.86
N ALA A 86 -0.75 17.96 -24.56
CA ALA A 86 0.39 17.23 -24.00
C ALA A 86 1.03 17.98 -22.81
N LYS A 87 1.09 19.32 -22.85
CA LYS A 87 1.56 20.13 -21.71
C LYS A 87 0.65 19.98 -20.50
N GLN A 88 -0.66 20.08 -20.68
CA GLN A 88 -1.63 19.93 -19.59
C GLN A 88 -1.54 18.54 -18.96
N LEU A 89 -1.49 17.49 -19.79
CA LEU A 89 -1.32 16.10 -19.31
C LEU A 89 -0.03 15.91 -18.51
N ILE A 90 1.07 16.55 -18.92
CA ILE A 90 2.34 16.52 -18.19
C ILE A 90 2.22 17.19 -16.82
N GLU A 91 1.57 18.36 -16.73
CA GLU A 91 1.42 19.08 -15.46
C GLU A 91 0.52 18.31 -14.49
N GLU A 92 -0.58 17.75 -14.99
CA GLU A 92 -1.45 16.89 -14.19
C GLU A 92 -0.74 15.64 -13.69
N GLU A 93 0.00 14.94 -14.55
CA GLU A 93 0.67 13.69 -14.17
C GLU A 93 1.80 13.94 -13.16
N LYS A 94 2.48 15.09 -13.26
CA LYS A 94 3.45 15.53 -12.25
C LYS A 94 2.79 15.80 -10.89
N ALA A 95 1.64 16.49 -10.89
CA ALA A 95 0.90 16.77 -9.66
C ALA A 95 0.42 15.46 -9.01
N ARG A 96 -0.17 14.55 -9.79
CA ARG A 96 -0.62 13.23 -9.32
C ARG A 96 0.54 12.40 -8.74
N HIS A 97 1.67 12.33 -9.44
CA HIS A 97 2.82 11.55 -8.94
C HIS A 97 3.40 12.13 -7.65
N ALA A 98 3.45 13.46 -7.52
CA ALA A 98 3.87 14.11 -6.28
C ALA A 98 2.95 13.74 -5.09
N GLU A 99 1.64 13.65 -5.32
CA GLU A 99 0.68 13.18 -4.30
C GLU A 99 0.89 11.72 -3.92
N VAL A 100 1.14 10.84 -4.89
CA VAL A 100 1.43 9.42 -4.64
C VAL A 100 2.72 9.27 -3.81
N LEU A 101 3.80 9.96 -4.20
CA LEU A 101 5.05 9.94 -3.44
C LEU A 101 4.87 10.49 -2.02
N LYS A 102 4.05 11.53 -1.84
CA LYS A 102 3.70 12.06 -0.52
C LYS A 102 2.95 11.01 0.32
N ALA A 103 2.04 10.26 -0.27
CA ALA A 103 1.31 9.19 0.41
C ALA A 103 2.25 8.03 0.83
N ILE A 104 3.16 7.61 -0.04
CA ILE A 104 4.16 6.57 0.28
C ILE A 104 5.09 7.05 1.40
N ALA A 105 5.56 8.31 1.34
CA ALA A 105 6.38 8.88 2.39
C ALA A 105 5.64 8.97 3.75
N ALA A 106 4.35 9.28 3.74
CA ALA A 106 3.53 9.30 4.96
C ALA A 106 3.39 7.89 5.57
N LYS A 107 3.12 6.87 4.74
CA LYS A 107 3.08 5.48 5.19
C LYS A 107 4.43 5.04 5.75
N TRP A 108 5.53 5.38 5.07
CA TRP A 108 6.89 5.07 5.55
C TRP A 108 7.19 5.70 6.91
N ALA A 109 6.82 6.98 7.10
CA ALA A 109 6.97 7.66 8.38
C ALA A 109 6.12 7.01 9.49
N GLN A 110 4.89 6.59 9.19
CA GLN A 110 4.03 5.86 10.13
C GLN A 110 4.63 4.51 10.52
N THR A 111 5.01 3.68 9.55
CA THR A 111 5.60 2.36 9.80
C THR A 111 6.92 2.47 10.56
N LYS A 112 7.74 3.48 10.24
CA LYS A 112 8.98 3.74 10.99
C LYS A 112 8.72 4.20 12.42
N ALA A 113 7.76 5.10 12.63
CA ALA A 113 7.40 5.55 13.96
C ALA A 113 6.86 4.40 14.84
N GLU A 114 6.10 3.47 14.24
CA GLU A 114 5.62 2.26 14.93
C GLU A 114 6.79 1.34 15.32
N LEU A 115 7.77 1.16 14.43
CA LEU A 115 8.99 0.39 14.71
C LEU A 115 9.83 1.05 15.82
N ASP A 116 10.02 2.36 15.78
CA ASP A 116 10.71 3.14 16.81
C ASP A 116 9.99 3.07 18.17
N ARG A 117 8.68 2.79 18.18
CA ARG A 117 7.87 2.62 19.40
C ARG A 117 8.03 1.24 20.03
N LEU A 118 8.13 0.19 19.21
CA LEU A 118 8.26 -1.20 19.66
C LEU A 118 9.70 -1.54 20.09
N THR A 119 10.67 -0.77 19.62
CA THR A 119 12.10 -0.97 19.92
C THR A 119 12.59 -0.19 21.14
N LYS A 120 11.75 0.67 21.75
CA LYS A 120 12.05 1.46 22.95
C LYS A 120 11.31 0.93 24.16
#